data_AF-A0A922VJ89-F1
#
_entry.id   AF-A0A922VJ89-F1
#
_cell.length_a   1.000
_cell.length_b   1.000
_cell.length_c   1.000
_cell.angle_alpha   90.00
_cell.angle_beta   90.00
_cell.angle_gamma   90.00
#
_symmetry.space_group_name_H-M   'P 1'
#
loop_
_entity.id
_entity.type
_entity.pdbx_description
1 polymer ?
#
loop_
_entity_poly.entity_id
_entity_poly.type
_entity_poly.pdbx_seq_one_letter_code
_entity_poly.pdbx_strand_id
1 'polypeptide(L)'
;MTAAIGSPAELTAARGRVDGVFDSLARIRTDDLGRIGYPADGPSDSREVAVDLALAAARDAGRVELLEQARAEAVEVVLRRYGDALYDPTWMGLNWGRSPGRSSDRAAVAAAVRDAATAAVVEDLVSDAVLDELRGRFDLLVASGTPGPPSGSLAAALTPSSARARWVVGGLAVVGIAGFVLGSPGLLLLPAIVAVAWQARRPTRRGTR
;
A
#
# COMPACT_ATOMS: atom_id res chain seq x y z
N MET A 1 27.32 -3.50 18.25
CA MET A 1 26.87 -3.30 16.86
C MET A 1 26.52 -1.83 16.70
N THR A 2 27.33 -1.06 16.00
CA THR A 2 27.03 0.32 15.66
C THR A 2 26.17 0.28 14.40
N ALA A 3 24.90 0.69 14.49
CA ALA A 3 24.05 0.76 13.30
C ALA A 3 24.70 1.70 12.28
N ALA A 4 24.82 1.26 11.03
CA ALA A 4 25.30 2.13 9.97
C ALA A 4 24.22 3.19 9.75
N ILE A 5 24.54 4.45 10.09
CA ILE A 5 23.68 5.58 9.75
C ILE A 5 23.67 5.65 8.22
N GLY A 6 22.48 5.60 7.61
CA GLY A 6 22.32 5.74 6.17
C GLY A 6 23.06 6.99 5.65
N SER A 7 23.63 6.88 4.45
CA SER A 7 24.40 8.01 3.91
C SER A 7 23.49 9.25 3.74
N PRO A 8 24.02 10.47 3.84
CA PRO A 8 23.22 11.68 3.63
C PRO A 8 22.43 11.67 2.30
N ALA A 9 23.03 11.12 1.24
CA ALA A 9 22.39 10.99 -0.07
C ALA A 9 21.18 10.04 -0.05
N GLU A 10 21.28 8.91 0.66
CA GLU A 10 20.17 7.96 0.82
C GLU A 10 19.02 8.56 1.61
N LEU A 11 19.31 9.30 2.69
CA LEU A 11 18.30 10.00 3.49
C LEU A 11 17.59 11.08 2.65
N THR A 12 18.34 11.86 1.86
CA THR A 12 17.75 12.84 0.93
C THR A 12 16.86 12.17 -0.12
N ALA A 13 17.30 11.05 -0.71
CA ALA A 13 16.51 10.32 -1.68
C ALA A 13 15.21 9.77 -1.05
N ALA A 14 15.29 9.15 0.13
CA ALA A 14 14.13 8.67 0.87
C ALA A 14 13.14 9.81 1.19
N ARG A 15 13.65 10.97 1.62
CA ARG A 15 12.79 12.14 1.87
C ARG A 15 12.09 12.62 0.60
N GLY A 16 12.80 12.72 -0.53
CA GLY A 16 12.19 13.11 -1.80
C GLY A 16 11.05 12.17 -2.25
N ARG A 17 11.14 10.89 -1.92
CA ARG A 17 10.05 9.93 -2.17
C ARG A 17 8.84 10.15 -1.26
N VAL A 18 9.08 10.45 0.02
CA VAL A 18 8.00 10.83 0.96
C VAL A 18 7.29 12.09 0.48
N ASP A 19 8.03 13.10 0.04
CA ASP A 19 7.45 14.32 -0.52
C ASP A 19 6.58 14.00 -1.76
N GLY A 20 7.03 13.07 -2.63
CA GLY A 20 6.23 12.58 -3.76
C GLY A 20 4.91 11.89 -3.38
N VAL A 21 4.86 11.20 -2.23
CA VAL A 21 3.61 10.67 -1.66
C VAL A 21 2.68 11.81 -1.28
N PHE A 22 3.19 12.84 -0.58
CA PHE A 22 2.38 13.99 -0.16
C PHE A 22 1.92 14.84 -1.34
N ASP A 23 2.73 15.01 -2.38
CA ASP A 23 2.34 15.65 -3.63
C ASP A 23 1.20 14.89 -4.32
N SER A 24 1.24 13.55 -4.28
CA SER A 24 0.19 12.71 -4.82
C SER A 24 -1.12 12.86 -4.05
N LEU A 25 -1.03 12.90 -2.71
CA LEU A 25 -2.18 13.20 -1.86
C LEU A 25 -2.73 14.60 -2.14
N ALA A 26 -1.88 15.62 -2.28
CA ALA A 26 -2.27 17.01 -2.51
C ALA A 26 -3.19 17.17 -3.74
N ARG A 27 -2.96 16.36 -4.79
CA ARG A 27 -3.77 16.34 -6.02
C ARG A 27 -5.19 15.78 -5.86
N ILE A 28 -5.47 15.01 -4.80
CA ILE A 28 -6.80 14.41 -4.56
C ILE A 28 -7.72 15.46 -3.94
N ARG A 29 -8.88 15.76 -4.54
CA ARG A 29 -9.80 16.74 -3.96
C ARG A 29 -10.39 16.22 -2.64
N THR A 30 -10.63 17.13 -1.69
CA THR A 30 -11.16 16.72 -0.38
C THR A 30 -12.57 16.11 -0.47
N ASP A 31 -13.39 16.55 -1.43
CA ASP A 31 -14.68 15.93 -1.72
C ASP A 31 -14.57 14.45 -2.13
N ASP A 32 -13.47 14.07 -2.78
CA ASP A 32 -13.24 12.70 -3.25
C ASP A 32 -12.75 11.81 -2.10
N LEU A 33 -12.01 12.37 -1.13
CA LEU A 33 -11.61 11.65 0.09
C LEU A 33 -12.82 11.16 0.90
N GLY A 34 -13.92 11.93 0.93
CA GLY A 34 -15.15 11.54 1.63
C GLY A 34 -16.02 10.52 0.87
N ARG A 35 -15.77 10.32 -0.43
CA ARG A 35 -16.50 9.36 -1.28
C ARG A 35 -15.87 7.98 -1.28
N ILE A 36 -14.60 7.90 -0.91
CA ILE A 36 -13.85 6.65 -0.87
C ILE A 36 -14.26 5.91 0.39
N GLY A 37 -15.31 5.11 0.25
CA GLY A 37 -15.68 4.12 1.26
C GLY A 37 -14.54 3.12 1.37
N TYR A 38 -13.64 3.34 2.32
CA TYR A 38 -12.66 2.32 2.68
C TYR A 38 -13.43 1.15 3.28
N PRO A 39 -13.21 -0.08 2.79
CA PRO A 39 -13.67 -1.25 3.53
C PRO A 39 -13.13 -1.11 4.95
N ALA A 40 -14.02 -1.21 5.93
CA ALA A 40 -13.66 -1.30 7.33
C ALA A 40 -13.04 -2.67 7.65
N ASP A 41 -12.46 -3.33 6.66
CA ASP A 41 -11.68 -4.54 6.84
C ASP A 41 -10.51 -4.09 7.71
N GLY A 42 -10.47 -4.66 8.92
CA GLY A 42 -9.52 -4.28 9.95
C GLY A 42 -8.05 -4.45 9.53
N PRO A 43 -7.11 -4.41 10.47
CA PRO A 43 -5.76 -4.86 10.15
C PRO A 43 -5.82 -6.25 9.48
N SER A 44 -5.25 -6.37 8.28
CA SER A 44 -4.98 -7.67 7.70
C SER A 44 -3.66 -8.18 8.28
N ASP A 45 -3.58 -9.46 8.62
CA ASP A 45 -2.35 -10.08 9.13
C ASP A 45 -1.16 -9.81 8.17
N SER A 46 -1.42 -9.80 6.85
CA SER A 46 -0.42 -9.47 5.82
C SER A 46 0.15 -8.06 5.97
N ARG A 47 -0.70 -7.08 6.26
CA ARG A 47 -0.30 -5.68 6.41
C ARG A 47 0.49 -5.47 7.69
N GLU A 48 0.10 -6.09 8.80
CA GLU A 48 0.85 -6.00 10.05
C GLU A 48 2.26 -6.55 9.87
N VAL A 49 2.39 -7.71 9.23
CA VAL A 49 3.71 -8.30 8.89
C VAL A 49 4.52 -7.36 7.98
N ALA A 50 3.90 -6.74 6.96
CA ALA A 50 4.59 -5.80 6.08
C ALA A 50 5.10 -4.55 6.83
N VAL A 51 4.30 -4.02 7.76
CA VAL A 51 4.70 -2.88 8.62
C VAL A 51 5.86 -3.27 9.54
N ASP A 52 5.81 -4.44 10.16
CA ASP A 52 6.89 -4.91 11.05
C ASP A 52 8.20 -5.11 10.30
N LEU A 53 8.16 -5.70 9.10
CA LEU A 53 9.32 -5.87 8.23
C LEU A 53 9.91 -4.51 7.80
N ALA A 54 9.07 -3.54 7.45
CA ALA A 54 9.52 -2.19 7.12
C ALA A 54 10.17 -1.48 8.31
N LEU A 55 9.59 -1.59 9.51
CA LEU A 55 10.15 -1.01 10.73
C LEU A 55 11.51 -1.65 11.09
N ALA A 56 11.65 -2.97 10.92
CA ALA A 56 12.92 -3.66 11.09
C ALA A 56 13.97 -3.17 10.10
N ALA A 57 13.63 -3.10 8.80
CA ALA A 57 14.54 -2.65 7.75
C ALA A 57 14.99 -1.19 7.94
N ALA A 58 14.07 -0.29 8.31
CA ALA A 58 14.40 1.09 8.62
C ALA A 58 15.35 1.21 9.83
N ARG A 59 15.19 0.36 10.84
CA ARG A 59 16.07 0.32 12.02
C ARG A 59 17.48 -0.14 11.64
N ASP A 60 17.58 -1.21 10.88
CA ASP A 60 18.88 -1.77 10.45
C ASP A 60 19.66 -0.79 9.55
N ALA A 61 18.95 0.04 8.78
CA ALA A 61 19.51 1.09 7.95
C ALA A 61 19.71 2.46 8.65
N GLY A 62 19.40 2.57 9.94
CA GLY A 62 19.53 3.83 10.69
C GLY A 62 18.60 4.95 10.17
N ARG A 63 17.40 4.62 9.70
CA ARG A 63 16.38 5.55 9.17
C ARG A 63 15.17 5.72 10.09
N VAL A 64 15.28 5.35 11.36
CA VAL A 64 14.14 5.33 12.31
C VAL A 64 13.54 6.72 12.48
N GLU A 65 14.37 7.75 12.66
CA GLU A 65 13.93 9.12 12.87
C GLU A 65 13.17 9.66 11.65
N LEU A 66 13.68 9.41 10.45
CA LEU A 66 13.02 9.80 9.21
C LEU A 66 11.68 9.08 9.04
N LEU A 67 11.62 7.79 9.36
CA LEU A 67 10.39 7.01 9.29
C LEU A 67 9.33 7.54 10.26
N GLU A 68 9.69 7.77 11.53
CA GLU A 68 8.77 8.31 12.53
C GLU A 68 8.28 9.70 12.17
N GLN A 69 9.16 10.58 11.66
CA GLN A 69 8.78 11.89 11.15
C GLN A 69 7.78 11.78 9.99
N ALA A 70 8.06 10.94 8.99
CA ALA A 70 7.18 10.76 7.84
C ALA A 70 5.82 10.20 8.25
N ARG A 71 5.78 9.28 9.22
CA ARG A 71 4.53 8.72 9.76
C ARG A 71 3.70 9.75 10.53
N ALA A 72 4.35 10.61 11.32
CA ALA A 72 3.68 11.70 12.03
C ALA A 72 3.12 12.75 11.06
N GLU A 73 3.93 13.17 10.09
CA GLU A 73 3.54 14.13 9.05
C GLU A 73 2.37 13.62 8.21
N ALA A 74 2.36 12.32 7.86
CA ALA A 74 1.23 11.70 7.15
C ALA A 74 -0.11 11.86 7.89
N VAL A 75 -0.12 11.66 9.21
CA VAL A 75 -1.33 11.82 10.03
C VAL A 75 -1.73 13.30 10.08
N GLU A 76 -0.77 14.19 10.31
CA GLU A 76 -1.02 15.63 10.40
C GLU A 76 -1.59 16.20 9.10
N VAL A 77 -1.01 15.86 7.95
CA VAL A 77 -1.48 16.31 6.63
C VAL A 77 -2.92 15.89 6.39
N VAL A 78 -3.29 14.65 6.73
CA VAL A 78 -4.67 14.16 6.59
C VAL A 78 -5.61 14.89 7.53
N LEU A 79 -5.24 15.06 8.80
CA LEU A 79 -6.07 15.78 9.77
C LEU A 79 -6.28 17.25 9.39
N ARG A 80 -5.22 17.94 8.97
CA ARG A 80 -5.28 19.33 8.50
C ARG A 80 -6.24 19.45 7.33
N ARG A 81 -6.14 18.54 6.35
CA ARG A 81 -7.00 18.56 5.17
C ARG A 81 -8.48 18.34 5.49
N TYR A 82 -8.80 17.39 6.36
CA TYR A 82 -10.19 17.22 6.82
C TYR A 82 -10.66 18.40 7.67
N GLY A 83 -9.76 19.01 8.44
CA GLY A 83 -10.03 20.23 9.20
C GLY A 83 -10.42 21.39 8.28
N ASP A 84 -9.60 21.68 7.26
CA ASP A 84 -9.83 22.76 6.31
C ASP A 84 -11.17 22.59 5.58
N ALA A 85 -11.54 21.36 5.23
CA ALA A 85 -12.81 21.08 4.55
C ALA A 85 -14.06 21.26 5.44
N LEU A 86 -13.93 21.19 6.77
CA LEU A 86 -15.05 21.48 7.68
C LEU A 86 -15.40 22.98 7.71
N TYR A 87 -14.47 23.83 7.30
CA TYR A 87 -14.62 25.29 7.35
C TYR A 87 -14.81 25.93 5.96
N ASP A 88 -15.06 25.15 4.91
CA ASP A 88 -15.29 25.68 3.57
C ASP A 88 -16.60 26.50 3.53
N PRO A 89 -16.53 27.83 3.39
CA PRO A 89 -17.73 28.67 3.44
C PRO A 89 -18.53 28.47 2.17
N THR A 90 -19.80 28.10 2.32
CA THR A 90 -20.75 28.08 1.20
C THR A 90 -21.57 29.37 1.19
N TRP A 91 -22.17 29.70 0.06
CA TRP A 91 -23.10 30.83 -0.07
C TRP A 91 -24.30 30.76 0.89
N MET A 92 -24.59 29.57 1.44
CA MET A 92 -25.65 29.30 2.42
C MET A 92 -25.14 29.25 3.88
N GLY A 93 -23.90 29.69 4.14
CA GLY A 93 -23.24 29.64 5.43
C GLY A 93 -22.19 28.54 5.53
N LEU A 94 -21.76 28.23 6.74
CA LEU A 94 -20.75 27.18 6.96
C LEU A 94 -21.34 25.79 6.60
N ASN A 95 -20.54 24.96 5.94
CA ASN A 95 -20.96 23.67 5.36
C ASN A 95 -21.16 22.54 6.38
N TRP A 96 -21.84 22.80 7.50
CA TRP A 96 -21.93 21.87 8.63
C TRP A 96 -22.75 20.62 8.30
N GLY A 97 -23.54 20.65 7.20
CA GLY A 97 -24.36 19.53 6.74
C GLY A 97 -23.63 18.52 5.83
N ARG A 98 -22.47 18.85 5.26
CA ARG A 98 -21.64 17.89 4.50
C ARG A 98 -20.51 17.39 5.39
N SER A 99 -20.76 16.30 6.12
CA SER A 99 -19.67 15.59 6.78
C SER A 99 -18.77 14.96 5.70
N PRO A 100 -17.46 15.27 5.66
CA PRO A 100 -16.52 14.74 4.67
C PRO A 100 -16.17 13.26 4.89
N GLY A 101 -17.13 12.45 5.35
CA GLY A 101 -16.94 11.05 5.76
C GLY A 101 -17.01 10.83 7.27
N ARG A 102 -17.16 9.57 7.68
CA ARG A 102 -17.16 9.13 9.08
C ARG A 102 -15.76 9.24 9.67
N SER A 103 -15.66 9.26 11.00
CA SER A 103 -14.35 9.25 11.69
C SER A 103 -13.51 8.01 11.33
N SER A 104 -14.16 6.86 11.11
CA SER A 104 -13.52 5.64 10.60
C SER A 104 -12.83 5.84 9.25
N ASP A 105 -13.47 6.59 8.35
CA ASP A 105 -12.96 6.79 6.99
C ASP A 105 -11.71 7.68 7.03
N ARG A 106 -11.74 8.72 7.87
CA ARG A 106 -10.57 9.60 8.10
C ARG A 106 -9.39 8.83 8.68
N ALA A 107 -9.65 7.92 9.63
CA ALA A 107 -8.63 7.06 10.21
C ALA A 107 -8.05 6.07 9.17
N ALA A 108 -8.91 5.52 8.29
CA ALA A 108 -8.47 4.64 7.22
C ALA A 108 -7.59 5.37 6.19
N VAL A 109 -7.96 6.59 5.80
CA VAL A 109 -7.13 7.45 4.92
C VAL A 109 -5.79 7.78 5.60
N ALA A 110 -5.80 8.20 6.87
CA ALA A 110 -4.56 8.47 7.61
C ALA A 110 -3.66 7.24 7.69
N ALA A 111 -4.23 6.05 7.92
CA ALA A 111 -3.50 4.80 7.92
C ALA A 111 -2.88 4.49 6.54
N ALA A 112 -3.64 4.64 5.45
CA ALA A 112 -3.14 4.41 4.09
C ALA A 112 -2.00 5.36 3.71
N VAL A 113 -2.13 6.66 4.01
CA VAL A 113 -1.07 7.65 3.74
C VAL A 113 0.18 7.35 4.58
N ARG A 114 0.01 6.94 5.85
CA ARG A 114 1.11 6.54 6.71
C ARG A 114 1.85 5.30 6.20
N ASP A 115 1.13 4.31 5.68
CA ASP A 115 1.73 3.10 5.12
C ASP A 115 2.48 3.41 3.82
N ALA A 116 1.93 4.28 2.96
CA ALA A 116 2.63 4.75 1.76
C ALA A 116 3.88 5.57 2.08
N ALA A 117 3.82 6.45 3.08
CA ALA A 117 5.00 7.18 3.57
C ALA A 117 6.05 6.21 4.14
N THR A 118 5.62 5.15 4.84
CA THR A 118 6.50 4.08 5.31
C THR A 118 7.18 3.39 4.14
N ALA A 119 6.41 2.97 3.12
CA ALA A 119 6.93 2.34 1.91
C ALA A 119 7.95 3.24 1.18
N ALA A 120 7.70 4.55 1.10
CA ALA A 120 8.63 5.49 0.47
C ALA A 120 9.98 5.57 1.20
N VAL A 121 10.00 5.50 2.54
CA VAL A 121 11.24 5.49 3.33
C VAL A 121 12.04 4.20 3.13
N VAL A 122 11.36 3.05 3.02
CA VAL A 122 11.99 1.72 2.96
C VAL A 122 12.07 1.10 1.56
N GLU A 123 11.71 1.84 0.51
CA GLU A 123 11.64 1.33 -0.87
C GLU A 123 12.87 0.57 -1.34
N ASP A 124 14.07 1.04 -0.98
CA ASP A 124 15.34 0.43 -1.34
C ASP A 124 15.81 -0.67 -0.35
N LEU A 125 15.02 -0.98 0.67
CA LEU A 125 15.38 -1.86 1.78
C LEU A 125 14.53 -3.13 1.90
N VAL A 126 13.32 -3.14 1.34
CA VAL A 126 12.39 -4.26 1.44
C VAL A 126 12.01 -4.80 0.06
N SER A 127 11.37 -5.97 0.03
CA SER A 127 10.94 -6.58 -1.24
C SER A 127 9.73 -5.87 -1.83
N ASP A 128 9.56 -5.99 -3.15
CA ASP A 128 8.40 -5.46 -3.87
C ASP A 128 7.06 -5.91 -3.25
N ALA A 129 6.99 -7.14 -2.74
CA ALA A 129 5.78 -7.66 -2.10
C ALA A 129 5.40 -6.89 -0.82
N VAL A 130 6.40 -6.45 -0.02
CA VAL A 130 6.15 -5.59 1.15
C VAL A 130 5.73 -4.20 0.70
N LEU A 131 6.35 -3.66 -0.36
CA LEU A 131 5.98 -2.36 -0.91
C LEU A 131 4.56 -2.36 -1.47
N ASP A 132 4.18 -3.38 -2.22
CA ASP A 132 2.85 -3.53 -2.80
C ASP A 132 1.77 -3.58 -1.70
N GLU A 133 2.02 -4.32 -0.62
CA GLU A 133 1.10 -4.39 0.52
C GLU A 133 0.94 -3.03 1.22
N LEU A 134 2.04 -2.31 1.44
CA LEU A 134 2.01 -1.00 2.10
C LEU A 134 1.41 0.11 1.21
N ARG A 135 1.66 0.06 -0.10
CA ARG A 135 1.19 1.07 -1.07
C ARG A 135 -0.25 0.83 -1.52
N GLY A 136 -0.69 -0.41 -1.58
CA GLY A 136 -1.92 -0.80 -2.28
C GLY A 136 -3.16 0.01 -1.86
N ARG A 137 -3.32 0.32 -0.57
CA ARG A 137 -4.43 1.15 -0.09
C ARG A 137 -4.32 2.59 -0.59
N PHE A 138 -3.14 3.20 -0.50
CA PHE A 138 -2.90 4.55 -0.99
C PHE A 138 -3.01 4.63 -2.52
N ASP A 139 -2.60 3.61 -3.26
CA ASP A 139 -2.75 3.58 -4.71
C ASP A 139 -4.23 3.56 -5.13
N LEU A 140 -5.08 2.83 -4.40
CA LEU A 140 -6.53 2.88 -4.59
C LEU A 140 -7.12 4.26 -4.28
N LEU A 141 -6.61 4.95 -3.25
CA LEU A 141 -6.98 6.33 -2.91
C LEU A 141 -6.63 7.30 -4.04
N VAL A 142 -5.40 7.22 -4.58
CA VAL A 142 -4.96 8.08 -5.70
C VAL A 142 -5.75 7.77 -6.97
N ALA A 143 -5.97 6.49 -7.28
CA ALA A 143 -6.70 6.07 -8.46
C ALA A 143 -8.17 6.57 -8.45
N SER A 144 -8.80 6.58 -7.27
CA SER A 144 -10.18 7.06 -7.11
C SER A 144 -10.31 8.59 -7.06
N GLY A 145 -9.24 9.31 -6.72
CA GLY A 145 -9.18 10.78 -6.74
C GLY A 145 -8.96 11.40 -8.13
N THR A 146 -8.75 10.59 -9.17
CA THR A 146 -8.53 11.09 -10.54
C THR A 146 -9.88 11.29 -11.25
N PRO A 147 -10.15 12.43 -11.91
CA PRO A 147 -11.43 12.67 -12.59
C PRO A 147 -11.62 11.71 -13.78
N GLY A 148 -12.26 10.57 -13.53
CA GLY A 148 -12.83 9.70 -14.55
C GLY A 148 -14.35 9.89 -14.64
N PRO A 149 -15.02 9.40 -15.70
CA PRO A 149 -16.48 9.37 -15.74
C PRO A 149 -17.01 8.63 -14.50
N PRO A 150 -18.17 9.03 -13.94
CA PRO A 150 -18.72 8.44 -12.72
C PRO A 150 -19.17 7.00 -13.01
N SER A 151 -18.25 6.05 -12.91
CA SER A 151 -18.56 4.63 -13.14
C SER A 151 -17.88 3.78 -12.08
N GLY A 152 -18.72 3.18 -11.23
CA GLY A 152 -18.38 2.03 -10.40
C GLY A 152 -18.04 2.37 -8.96
N SER A 153 -18.91 1.94 -8.05
CA SER A 153 -18.61 1.80 -6.62
C SER A 153 -17.21 1.20 -6.39
N LEU A 154 -16.47 1.70 -5.41
CA LEU A 154 -15.17 1.18 -4.97
C LEU A 154 -15.20 -0.34 -4.70
N ALA A 155 -16.37 -0.88 -4.34
CA ALA A 155 -16.61 -2.31 -4.18
C ALA A 155 -16.34 -3.12 -5.46
N ALA A 156 -16.49 -2.53 -6.65
CA ALA A 156 -16.17 -3.15 -7.94
C ALA A 156 -14.68 -3.06 -8.30
N ALA A 157 -13.95 -2.08 -7.78
CA ALA A 157 -12.50 -1.98 -7.93
C ALA A 157 -11.77 -2.96 -6.98
N LEU A 158 -12.39 -3.26 -5.83
CA LEU A 158 -11.89 -4.20 -4.83
C LEU A 158 -12.28 -5.67 -5.09
N THR A 159 -13.17 -5.96 -6.03
CA THR A 159 -13.33 -7.33 -6.52
C THR A 159 -12.06 -7.74 -7.28
N PRO A 160 -11.38 -8.83 -6.88
CA PRO A 160 -10.12 -9.24 -7.51
C PRO A 160 -10.38 -9.64 -8.97
N SER A 161 -10.13 -8.71 -9.89
CA SER A 161 -10.49 -8.85 -11.31
C SER A 161 -9.39 -9.49 -12.15
N SER A 162 -8.27 -9.93 -11.55
CA SER A 162 -7.26 -10.68 -12.29
C SER A 162 -7.24 -12.15 -11.86
N ALA A 163 -7.44 -13.04 -12.83
CA ALA A 163 -7.24 -14.48 -12.66
C ALA A 163 -5.84 -14.80 -12.09
N ARG A 164 -4.84 -13.91 -12.30
CA ARG A 164 -3.48 -14.03 -11.77
C ARG A 164 -3.41 -13.87 -10.25
N ALA A 165 -4.18 -12.97 -9.64
CA ALA A 165 -4.19 -12.78 -8.19
C ALA A 165 -4.73 -14.02 -7.44
N ARG A 166 -5.71 -14.73 -8.03
CA ARG A 166 -6.22 -16.00 -7.47
C ARG A 166 -5.16 -17.10 -7.44
N TRP A 167 -4.28 -17.16 -8.44
CA TRP A 167 -3.20 -18.16 -8.47
C TRP A 167 -2.08 -17.84 -7.49
N VAL A 168 -1.75 -16.56 -7.26
CA VAL A 168 -0.70 -16.16 -6.32
C VAL A 168 -1.15 -16.37 -4.87
N VAL A 169 -2.36 -15.92 -4.52
CA VAL A 169 -2.91 -16.09 -3.16
C VAL A 169 -3.25 -17.57 -2.88
N GLY A 170 -3.82 -18.28 -3.85
CA GLY A 170 -4.07 -19.72 -3.72
C GLY A 170 -2.77 -20.55 -3.65
N GLY A 171 -1.74 -20.15 -4.39
CA GLY A 171 -0.42 -20.80 -4.37
C GLY A 171 0.32 -20.63 -3.05
N LEU A 172 0.30 -19.43 -2.46
CA LEU A 172 0.96 -19.17 -1.18
C LEU A 172 0.30 -19.92 -0.02
N ALA A 173 -1.04 -20.00 -0.02
CA ALA A 173 -1.79 -20.73 1.01
C ALA A 173 -1.52 -22.24 0.98
N VAL A 174 -1.38 -22.85 -0.21
CA VAL A 174 -1.07 -24.28 -0.34
C VAL A 174 0.37 -24.59 0.10
N VAL A 175 1.33 -23.71 -0.18
CA VAL A 175 2.74 -23.89 0.24
C VAL A 175 2.90 -23.73 1.76
N GLY A 176 2.19 -22.78 2.38
CA GLY A 176 2.19 -22.60 3.83
C GLY A 176 1.58 -23.79 4.58
N ILE A 177 0.46 -24.33 4.09
CA ILE A 177 -0.21 -25.48 4.72
C ILE A 177 0.59 -26.77 4.50
N ALA A 178 1.17 -26.98 3.33
CA ALA A 178 2.02 -28.15 3.06
C ALA A 178 3.34 -28.13 3.86
N GLY A 179 3.91 -26.95 4.10
CA GLY A 179 5.13 -26.79 4.91
C GLY A 179 4.92 -26.93 6.41
N PHE A 180 3.71 -26.65 6.90
CA PHE A 180 3.39 -26.74 8.34
C PHE A 180 2.96 -28.15 8.78
N VAL A 181 2.30 -28.93 7.89
CA VAL A 181 1.82 -30.29 8.22
C VAL A 181 2.92 -31.36 8.09
N LEU A 182 3.96 -31.10 7.28
CA LEU A 182 5.07 -32.03 7.05
C LEU A 182 6.37 -31.40 7.53
N GLY A 183 6.65 -31.52 8.84
CA GLY A 183 7.94 -31.15 9.41
C GLY A 183 9.08 -31.71 8.55
N SER A 184 9.84 -30.81 7.92
CA SER A 184 11.02 -31.02 7.07
C SER A 184 11.27 -32.47 6.60
N PRO A 185 11.02 -32.76 5.29
CA PRO A 185 11.98 -32.36 4.26
C PRO A 185 11.29 -31.89 2.96
N GLY A 186 10.68 -30.69 2.97
CA GLY A 186 10.03 -30.10 1.79
C GLY A 186 10.98 -29.51 0.72
N LEU A 187 12.29 -29.55 0.94
CA LEU A 187 13.30 -28.96 0.06
C LEU A 187 13.56 -29.75 -1.25
N LEU A 188 12.94 -30.93 -1.43
CA LEU A 188 13.13 -31.76 -2.62
C LEU A 188 12.16 -31.49 -3.78
N LEU A 189 11.15 -30.63 -3.61
CA LEU A 189 10.14 -30.36 -4.66
C LEU A 189 10.36 -29.05 -5.45
N LEU A 190 11.30 -28.19 -5.03
CA LEU A 190 11.69 -26.99 -5.78
C LEU A 190 12.06 -27.26 -7.26
N PRO A 191 12.80 -28.32 -7.65
CA PRO A 191 13.13 -28.53 -9.06
C PRO A 191 11.91 -28.91 -9.92
N ALA A 192 10.90 -29.58 -9.34
CA ALA A 192 9.68 -29.94 -10.07
C ALA A 192 8.81 -28.72 -10.40
N ILE A 193 8.73 -27.75 -9.47
CA ILE A 193 7.98 -26.50 -9.66
C ILE A 193 8.66 -25.62 -10.72
N VAL A 194 10.00 -25.54 -10.70
CA VAL A 194 10.77 -24.81 -11.73
C VAL A 194 10.62 -25.45 -13.10
N ALA A 195 10.61 -26.80 -13.19
CA ALA A 195 10.44 -27.51 -14.46
C ALA A 195 9.06 -27.26 -15.11
N VAL A 196 7.98 -27.26 -14.30
CA VAL A 196 6.62 -26.96 -14.79
C VAL A 196 6.50 -25.50 -15.24
N ALA A 197 7.08 -24.55 -14.48
CA ALA A 197 7.11 -23.15 -14.84
C ALA A 197 7.91 -22.87 -16.13
N TRP A 198 9.00 -23.62 -16.36
CA TRP A 198 9.81 -23.51 -17.57
C TRP A 198 9.10 -24.11 -18.79
N GLN A 199 8.34 -25.19 -18.63
CA GLN A 199 7.57 -25.82 -19.70
C GLN A 199 6.40 -24.95 -20.17
N ALA A 200 5.77 -24.20 -19.25
CA ALA A 200 4.72 -23.22 -19.56
C ALA A 200 5.24 -21.97 -20.31
N ARG A 201 6.55 -21.68 -20.24
CA ARG A 201 7.17 -20.55 -20.93
C ARG A 201 7.55 -20.81 -22.39
N ARG A 202 7.38 -22.03 -22.91
CA ARG A 202 7.68 -22.29 -24.32
C ARG A 202 6.59 -21.66 -25.22
N PRO A 203 6.91 -20.64 -26.03
CA PRO A 203 5.95 -20.07 -26.96
C PRO A 203 5.57 -21.14 -27.97
N THR A 204 4.28 -21.45 -28.05
CA THR A 204 3.71 -22.30 -29.09
C THR A 204 3.94 -21.61 -30.44
N ARG A 205 4.96 -22.04 -31.18
CA ARG A 205 5.16 -21.69 -32.58
C ARG A 205 3.93 -22.17 -33.36
N ARG A 206 2.94 -21.29 -33.53
CA ARG A 206 1.87 -21.47 -34.51
C ARG A 206 2.51 -21.35 -35.89
N GLY A 207 2.61 -22.48 -36.58
CA GLY A 207 2.96 -22.53 -37.99
C GLY A 207 1.89 -21.81 -38.79
N THR A 208 2.34 -20.88 -39.62
CA THR A 208 1.58 -20.30 -40.73
C THR A 208 1.47 -21.34 -41.85
N ARG A 209 0.24 -21.64 -42.24
CA ARG A 209 -0.11 -22.15 -43.56
C ARG A 209 -1.18 -21.25 -44.13
#